data_AF-A0A968F0N6-F1
#
_entry.id   AF-A0A968F0N6-F1
#
_cell.length_a   1.000
_cell.length_b   1.000
_cell.length_c   1.000
_cell.angle_alpha   90.00
_cell.angle_beta   90.00
_cell.angle_gamma   90.00
#
_symmetry.space_group_name_H-M   'P 1'
#
loop_
_entity.id
_entity.type
_entity.pdbx_description
1 polymer ?
#
loop_
_entity_poly.entity_id
_entity_poly.type
_entity_poly.pdbx_seq_one_letter_code
_entity_poly.pdbx_strand_id
1 'polypeptide(L)'
;PFIDFYFGGVDIACADEIDLRGDLNLNNIANEIGDAVLYTNFFIYGQPVFDINLQGQIAASDVNNDGKVLTVGDLIYLIRIITGDAVPFNKLAPFANSVDVAIANNSNGITVTTDANVDLGGALFVFDGVSAADVIPNIHGMDVKYDVVDEQLRVLVYDIEGAYVPAGENELFTVIGVDNAALSDVSIVDFYGADLNVNTYRKALPTAFALLQNSPNPFNPSTDISLDLPEAANWSIDIYNVQGQLVKSFSGYDNAGRVTVTWDAQGMASGIYFYRAKVGSFTDVRKMVLMK
;
A
#
# COMPACT_ATOMS: atom_id res chain seq x y z
N PRO A 1 -35.51 6.50 30.46
CA PRO A 1 -36.21 5.39 29.79
C PRO A 1 -37.55 5.87 29.18
N PHE A 2 -37.61 5.87 27.86
CA PHE A 2 -38.88 6.00 27.13
C PHE A 2 -39.34 4.58 26.78
N ILE A 3 -40.64 4.31 26.89
CA ILE A 3 -41.21 3.02 26.52
C ILE A 3 -41.69 3.15 25.08
N ASP A 4 -41.11 2.38 24.18
CA ASP A 4 -41.60 2.26 22.80
C ASP A 4 -42.20 0.87 22.58
N PHE A 5 -43.23 0.80 21.75
CA PHE A 5 -43.97 -0.43 21.47
C PHE A 5 -43.81 -0.78 19.99
N TYR A 6 -42.94 -1.74 19.69
CA TYR A 6 -42.68 -2.23 18.34
C TYR A 6 -43.00 -3.73 18.23
N PHE A 7 -43.75 -4.14 17.19
CA PHE A 7 -44.20 -5.52 16.92
C PHE A 7 -44.80 -6.31 18.10
N GLY A 8 -45.45 -5.63 19.05
CA GLY A 8 -46.16 -6.28 20.15
C GLY A 8 -45.26 -6.80 21.28
N GLY A 9 -43.98 -6.45 21.28
CA GLY A 9 -43.09 -6.56 22.44
C GLY A 9 -42.96 -5.22 23.19
N VAL A 10 -42.49 -5.29 24.43
CA VAL A 10 -42.03 -4.11 25.20
C VAL A 10 -40.51 -4.11 25.11
N ASP A 11 -39.95 -3.09 24.47
CA ASP A 11 -38.51 -2.85 24.49
C ASP A 11 -38.19 -1.82 25.58
N ILE A 12 -37.24 -2.13 26.46
CA ILE A 12 -36.81 -1.22 27.52
C ILE A 12 -35.51 -0.59 27.07
N ALA A 13 -35.62 0.52 26.34
CA ALA A 13 -34.46 1.31 25.98
C ALA A 13 -33.86 1.96 27.23
N CYS A 14 -32.77 1.37 27.70
CA CYS A 14 -31.88 2.00 28.67
C CYS A 14 -31.18 3.19 27.97
N ALA A 15 -30.75 4.21 28.72
CA ALA A 15 -30.20 5.45 28.14
C ALA A 15 -28.84 5.27 27.43
N ASP A 16 -28.31 4.04 27.45
CA ASP A 16 -27.14 3.51 26.75
C ASP A 16 -27.47 2.82 25.41
N GLU A 17 -28.75 2.78 24.99
CA GLU A 17 -29.19 2.24 23.69
C GLU A 17 -29.22 3.26 22.54
N ILE A 18 -28.69 4.48 22.73
CA ILE A 18 -28.40 5.31 21.56
C ILE A 18 -27.14 4.72 20.93
N ASP A 19 -27.34 3.85 19.96
CA ASP A 19 -26.27 3.36 19.10
C ASP A 19 -25.72 4.53 18.28
N LEU A 20 -24.69 5.19 18.84
CA LEU A 20 -23.99 6.31 18.23
C LEU A 20 -22.88 5.85 17.26
N ARG A 21 -22.85 4.56 16.87
CA ARG A 21 -21.83 4.06 15.96
C ARG A 21 -21.89 4.78 14.62
N GLY A 22 -20.72 5.20 14.15
CA GLY A 22 -20.56 6.02 12.96
C GLY A 22 -20.80 7.51 13.17
N ASP A 23 -21.32 7.98 14.32
CA ASP A 23 -21.45 9.40 14.68
C ASP A 23 -20.29 9.83 15.58
N LEU A 24 -19.10 9.99 14.98
CA LEU A 24 -17.88 10.32 15.72
C LEU A 24 -17.85 11.77 16.19
N ASN A 25 -18.53 12.67 15.47
CA ASN A 25 -18.59 14.09 15.85
C ASN A 25 -19.77 14.39 16.82
N LEU A 26 -20.58 13.39 17.16
CA LEU A 26 -21.68 13.42 18.13
C LEU A 26 -22.75 14.48 17.80
N ASN A 27 -23.04 14.69 16.51
CA ASN A 27 -24.05 15.64 16.05
C ASN A 27 -25.43 14.99 15.79
N ASN A 28 -25.57 13.69 16.07
CA ASN A 28 -26.73 12.84 15.78
C ASN A 28 -26.97 12.55 14.29
N ILE A 29 -25.95 12.73 13.45
CA ILE A 29 -25.94 12.31 12.05
C ILE A 29 -24.79 11.31 11.92
N ALA A 30 -25.12 10.02 11.96
CA ALA A 30 -24.11 8.98 11.83
C ALA A 30 -23.72 8.75 10.36
N ASN A 31 -22.48 8.33 10.17
CA ASN A 31 -21.92 7.92 8.88
C ASN A 31 -21.95 9.04 7.84
N GLU A 32 -21.61 10.26 8.25
CA GLU A 32 -21.45 11.37 7.33
C GLU A 32 -19.97 11.71 7.08
N ILE A 33 -19.72 12.54 6.05
CA ILE A 33 -18.39 13.03 5.70
C ILE A 33 -17.73 13.72 6.90
N GLY A 34 -18.50 14.40 7.76
CA GLY A 34 -18.00 15.03 8.98
C GLY A 34 -17.33 14.04 9.94
N ASP A 35 -17.90 12.85 10.10
CA ASP A 35 -17.35 11.77 10.92
C ASP A 35 -16.04 11.24 10.33
N ALA A 36 -16.04 10.98 9.01
CA ALA A 36 -14.85 10.51 8.31
C ALA A 36 -13.69 11.52 8.41
N VAL A 37 -13.99 12.83 8.27
CA VAL A 37 -12.99 13.89 8.45
C VAL A 37 -12.41 13.87 9.87
N LEU A 38 -13.26 13.80 10.90
CA LEU A 38 -12.80 13.72 12.28
C LEU A 38 -11.97 12.46 12.53
N TYR A 39 -12.37 11.32 11.96
CA TYR A 39 -11.67 10.06 12.11
C TYR A 39 -10.28 10.10 11.43
N THR A 40 -10.18 10.65 10.22
CA THR A 40 -8.88 10.83 9.55
C THR A 40 -7.96 11.78 10.34
N ASN A 41 -8.51 12.75 11.08
CA ASN A 41 -7.71 13.61 11.96
C ASN A 41 -7.18 12.84 13.17
N PHE A 42 -7.96 11.92 13.73
CA PHE A 42 -7.53 11.08 14.86
C PHE A 42 -6.26 10.27 14.52
N PHE A 43 -6.17 9.69 13.32
CA PHE A 43 -4.98 8.91 12.95
C PHE A 43 -3.70 9.74 12.84
N ILE A 44 -3.83 11.04 12.56
CA ILE A 44 -2.71 11.97 12.40
C ILE A 44 -2.35 12.64 13.73
N TYR A 45 -3.33 13.22 14.43
CA TYR A 45 -3.12 14.03 15.62
C TYR A 45 -3.38 13.29 16.94
N GLY A 46 -3.88 12.06 16.86
CA GLY A 46 -4.20 11.23 18.01
C GLY A 46 -5.46 11.65 18.76
N GLN A 47 -5.58 11.17 19.99
CA GLN A 47 -6.73 11.37 20.86
C GLN A 47 -7.18 12.83 21.10
N PRO A 48 -6.31 13.86 21.10
CA PRO A 48 -6.73 15.24 21.33
C PRO A 48 -7.78 15.80 20.37
N VAL A 49 -8.02 15.15 19.22
CA VAL A 49 -9.10 15.57 18.30
C VAL A 49 -10.50 15.26 18.84
N PHE A 50 -10.63 14.36 19.82
CA PHE A 50 -11.89 14.06 20.48
C PHE A 50 -12.10 14.97 21.69
N ASP A 51 -12.82 16.07 21.48
CA ASP A 51 -12.99 17.16 22.44
C ASP A 51 -14.40 17.28 23.05
N ILE A 52 -15.36 16.45 22.63
CA ILE A 52 -16.75 16.49 23.09
C ILE A 52 -17.00 15.46 24.21
N ASN A 53 -16.84 14.19 23.90
CA ASN A 53 -16.97 13.09 24.85
C ASN A 53 -16.08 11.94 24.40
N LEU A 54 -14.88 11.88 24.98
CA LEU A 54 -13.87 10.89 24.59
C LEU A 54 -14.40 9.46 24.57
N GLN A 55 -15.10 9.01 25.62
CA GLN A 55 -15.58 7.62 25.68
C GLN A 55 -16.69 7.36 24.67
N GLY A 56 -17.58 8.33 24.45
CA GLY A 56 -18.63 8.25 23.43
C GLY A 56 -18.04 8.21 22.01
N GLN A 57 -17.05 9.05 21.71
CA GLN A 57 -16.39 9.11 20.40
C GLN A 57 -15.56 7.84 20.12
N ILE A 58 -14.89 7.29 21.14
CA ILE A 58 -14.21 5.99 21.03
C ILE A 58 -15.23 4.89 20.76
N ALA A 59 -16.35 4.84 21.49
CA ALA A 59 -17.38 3.83 21.26
C ALA A 59 -18.06 3.96 19.88
N ALA A 60 -18.29 5.20 19.42
CA ALA A 60 -18.85 5.50 18.10
C ALA A 60 -17.94 5.06 16.95
N SER A 61 -16.65 4.86 17.21
CA SER A 61 -15.65 4.51 16.20
C SER A 61 -15.66 3.04 15.76
N ASP A 62 -16.37 2.14 16.46
CA ASP A 62 -16.60 0.74 16.06
C ASP A 62 -17.73 0.67 15.01
N VAL A 63 -17.43 1.11 13.78
CA VAL A 63 -18.44 1.30 12.73
C VAL A 63 -18.86 -0.03 12.12
N ASN A 64 -17.93 -1.00 12.05
CA ASN A 64 -18.20 -2.32 11.49
C ASN A 64 -18.71 -3.34 12.55
N ASN A 65 -18.83 -2.93 13.82
CA ASN A 65 -19.35 -3.76 14.92
C ASN A 65 -18.56 -5.07 15.10
N ASP A 66 -17.24 -5.00 14.95
CA ASP A 66 -16.33 -6.11 15.23
C ASP A 66 -15.82 -6.10 16.69
N GLY A 67 -16.12 -5.03 17.44
CA GLY A 67 -15.75 -4.85 18.83
C GLY A 67 -14.36 -4.24 19.03
N LYS A 68 -13.66 -3.89 17.95
CA LYS A 68 -12.47 -3.04 17.99
C LYS A 68 -12.88 -1.60 17.71
N VAL A 69 -12.11 -0.68 18.26
CA VAL A 69 -12.35 0.76 18.13
C VAL A 69 -11.08 1.41 17.61
N LEU A 70 -11.22 2.59 17.01
CA LEU A 70 -10.09 3.41 16.56
C LEU A 70 -9.22 2.72 15.51
N THR A 71 -9.81 1.86 14.67
CA THR A 71 -9.09 1.09 13.66
C THR A 71 -9.20 1.71 12.27
N VAL A 72 -8.17 1.50 11.44
CA VAL A 72 -8.23 1.88 10.03
C VAL A 72 -9.39 1.14 9.34
N GLY A 73 -9.72 -0.07 9.80
CA GLY A 73 -10.81 -0.88 9.26
C GLY A 73 -12.15 -0.20 9.41
N ASP A 74 -12.41 0.39 10.58
CA ASP A 74 -13.62 1.17 10.84
C ASP A 74 -13.69 2.43 9.98
N LEU A 75 -12.57 3.12 9.75
CA LEU A 75 -12.52 4.27 8.86
C LEU A 75 -12.88 3.87 7.42
N ILE A 76 -12.26 2.82 6.90
CA ILE A 76 -12.54 2.35 5.54
C ILE A 76 -13.98 1.88 5.44
N TYR A 77 -14.49 1.18 6.44
CA TYR A 77 -15.87 0.76 6.48
C TYR A 77 -16.87 1.94 6.53
N LEU A 78 -16.57 2.97 7.31
CA LEU A 78 -17.32 4.23 7.36
C LEU A 78 -17.38 4.90 5.99
N ILE A 79 -16.25 5.00 5.29
CA ILE A 79 -16.18 5.56 3.94
C ILE A 79 -17.09 4.78 2.98
N ARG A 80 -17.11 3.44 3.09
CA ARG A 80 -17.96 2.58 2.26
C ARG A 80 -19.46 2.77 2.51
N ILE A 81 -19.84 3.06 3.75
CA ILE A 81 -21.23 3.46 4.06
C ILE A 81 -21.55 4.80 3.38
N ILE A 82 -20.63 5.77 3.44
CA ILE A 82 -20.79 7.10 2.84
C ILE A 82 -20.89 7.02 1.30
N THR A 83 -20.07 6.19 0.65
CA THR A 83 -20.08 6.00 -0.80
C THR A 83 -21.24 5.09 -1.27
N GLY A 84 -21.83 4.33 -0.35
CA GLY A 84 -23.06 3.56 -0.55
C GLY A 84 -22.85 2.11 -1.02
N ASP A 85 -21.64 1.57 -0.92
CA ASP A 85 -21.34 0.17 -1.24
C ASP A 85 -21.35 -0.77 -0.01
N ALA A 86 -21.51 -0.21 1.19
CA ALA A 86 -21.74 -0.94 2.43
C ALA A 86 -23.03 -0.50 3.15
N VAL A 87 -23.61 -1.42 3.92
CA VAL A 87 -24.69 -1.13 4.87
C VAL A 87 -24.11 -0.89 6.26
N PRO A 88 -24.73 -0.06 7.11
CA PRO A 88 -24.27 0.12 8.49
C PRO A 88 -24.25 -1.19 9.29
N PHE A 89 -23.28 -1.32 10.19
CA PHE A 89 -23.23 -2.33 11.26
C PHE A 89 -23.14 -3.80 10.82
N ASN A 90 -22.60 -4.11 9.63
CA ASN A 90 -22.34 -5.51 9.27
C ASN A 90 -21.05 -6.01 9.92
N LYS A 91 -21.17 -6.99 10.81
CA LYS A 91 -20.02 -7.64 11.43
C LYS A 91 -19.13 -8.31 10.38
N LEU A 92 -17.93 -7.77 10.21
CA LEU A 92 -16.91 -8.40 9.39
C LEU A 92 -16.32 -9.60 10.16
N ALA A 93 -16.18 -10.73 9.47
CA ALA A 93 -15.46 -11.88 10.03
C ALA A 93 -13.95 -11.56 10.04
N PRO A 94 -13.17 -12.03 11.04
CA PRO A 94 -11.72 -11.91 10.99
C PRO A 94 -11.19 -12.68 9.78
N PHE A 95 -10.40 -12.03 8.92
CA PHE A 95 -9.84 -12.66 7.72
C PHE A 95 -8.36 -13.02 7.86
N ALA A 96 -7.99 -14.03 7.08
CA ALA A 96 -6.72 -14.77 7.10
C ALA A 96 -5.72 -14.30 6.04
N ASN A 97 -5.96 -13.13 5.44
CA ASN A 97 -5.08 -12.58 4.42
C ASN A 97 -3.87 -11.90 5.06
N SER A 98 -2.80 -11.78 4.28
CA SER A 98 -1.55 -11.17 4.70
C SER A 98 -1.08 -10.18 3.66
N VAL A 99 -0.35 -9.18 4.13
CA VAL A 99 0.35 -8.20 3.31
C VAL A 99 1.80 -8.15 3.73
N ASP A 100 2.67 -8.22 2.75
CA ASP A 100 4.10 -8.05 2.93
C ASP A 100 4.44 -6.57 2.70
N VAL A 101 5.12 -5.96 3.67
CA VAL A 101 5.51 -4.54 3.64
C VAL A 101 7.03 -4.46 3.55
N ALA A 102 7.52 -4.03 2.39
CA ALA A 102 8.91 -3.76 2.15
C ALA A 102 9.24 -2.30 2.48
N ILE A 103 10.27 -2.11 3.32
CA ILE A 103 10.84 -0.80 3.60
C ILE A 103 12.22 -0.73 2.95
N ALA A 104 12.36 0.12 1.94
CA ALA A 104 13.59 0.27 1.17
C ALA A 104 14.22 1.64 1.43
N ASN A 105 15.48 1.67 1.85
CA ASN A 105 16.23 2.91 1.99
C ASN A 105 16.99 3.17 0.68
N ASN A 106 16.76 4.32 0.05
CA ASN A 106 17.48 4.77 -1.13
C ASN A 106 18.19 6.12 -0.84
N SER A 107 18.87 6.68 -1.83
CA SER A 107 19.55 7.98 -1.70
C SER A 107 18.60 9.16 -1.44
N ASN A 108 17.31 9.00 -1.73
CA ASN A 108 16.32 10.06 -1.65
C ASN A 108 15.43 9.94 -0.39
N GLY A 109 15.46 8.80 0.33
CA GLY A 109 14.68 8.58 1.54
C GLY A 109 14.27 7.12 1.75
N ILE A 110 13.12 6.93 2.39
CA ILE A 110 12.55 5.62 2.75
C ILE A 110 11.30 5.39 1.91
N THR A 111 11.35 4.39 1.04
CA THR A 111 10.21 3.98 0.21
C THR A 111 9.47 2.81 0.86
N VAL A 112 8.14 2.90 0.86
CA VAL A 112 7.24 1.87 1.39
C VAL A 112 6.48 1.20 0.24
N THR A 113 6.61 -0.11 0.14
CA THR A 113 5.95 -0.94 -0.87
C THR A 113 5.16 -2.04 -0.19
N THR A 114 3.96 -2.31 -0.67
CA THR A 114 3.12 -3.44 -0.23
C THR A 114 3.04 -4.50 -1.32
N ASP A 115 3.07 -5.77 -0.95
CA ASP A 115 2.69 -6.90 -1.82
C ASP A 115 1.57 -7.69 -1.13
N ALA A 116 0.37 -7.66 -1.70
CA ALA A 116 -0.83 -8.25 -1.13
C ALA A 116 -1.56 -9.13 -2.14
N ASN A 117 -2.21 -10.18 -1.67
CA ASN A 117 -3.06 -11.04 -2.49
C ASN A 117 -4.51 -10.53 -2.65
N VAL A 118 -4.82 -9.38 -2.07
CA VAL A 118 -6.12 -8.72 -2.07
C VAL A 118 -5.96 -7.22 -2.30
N ASP A 119 -7.03 -6.59 -2.78
CA ASP A 119 -7.10 -5.14 -2.89
C ASP A 119 -7.11 -4.49 -1.49
N LEU A 120 -6.38 -3.40 -1.31
CA LEU A 120 -6.26 -2.67 -0.04
C LEU A 120 -7.14 -1.43 -0.04
N GLY A 121 -7.88 -1.21 1.05
CA GLY A 121 -8.74 -0.03 1.21
C GLY A 121 -8.04 1.12 1.93
N GLY A 122 -7.08 0.81 2.80
CA GLY A 122 -6.36 1.84 3.55
C GLY A 122 -5.20 1.29 4.37
N ALA A 123 -4.32 2.20 4.78
CA ALA A 123 -3.16 1.86 5.59
C ALA A 123 -2.74 3.03 6.48
N LEU A 124 -2.24 2.71 7.67
CA LEU A 124 -1.57 3.63 8.58
C LEU A 124 -0.15 3.13 8.82
N PHE A 125 0.83 4.01 8.68
CA PHE A 125 2.22 3.77 9.03
C PHE A 125 2.66 4.79 10.07
N VAL A 126 3.34 4.33 11.11
CA VAL A 126 3.94 5.18 12.14
C VAL A 126 5.44 4.94 12.18
N PHE A 127 6.20 6.02 12.07
CA PHE A 127 7.65 6.00 12.15
C PHE A 127 8.13 6.83 13.35
N ASP A 128 8.91 6.21 14.23
CA ASP A 128 9.52 6.88 15.37
C ASP A 128 10.85 7.56 14.97
N GLY A 129 11.22 8.58 15.75
CA GLY A 129 12.50 9.28 15.62
C GLY A 129 12.53 10.26 14.45
N VAL A 130 11.35 10.72 14.02
CA VAL A 130 11.21 11.65 12.90
C VAL A 130 10.81 13.02 13.45
N SER A 131 11.70 14.01 13.33
CA SER A 131 11.41 15.39 13.76
C SER A 131 10.86 16.27 12.63
N ALA A 132 11.15 15.91 11.39
CA ALA A 132 10.62 16.54 10.19
C ALA A 132 10.76 15.56 9.02
N ALA A 133 9.77 15.52 8.15
CA ALA A 133 9.78 14.74 6.93
C ALA A 133 8.77 15.31 5.93
N ASP A 134 9.04 15.14 4.64
CA ASP A 134 8.02 15.26 3.62
C ASP A 134 7.67 13.85 3.11
N VAL A 135 6.40 13.63 2.76
CA VAL A 135 5.94 12.37 2.16
C VAL A 135 5.51 12.63 0.74
N ILE A 136 6.12 11.90 -0.20
CA ILE A 136 5.78 11.91 -1.62
C ILE A 136 4.90 10.70 -1.91
N PRO A 137 3.62 10.89 -2.28
CA PRO A 137 2.76 9.80 -2.72
C PRO A 137 3.26 9.20 -4.04
N ASN A 138 3.36 7.87 -4.09
CA ASN A 138 3.73 7.13 -5.30
C ASN A 138 2.59 6.22 -5.81
N ILE A 139 1.44 6.29 -5.14
CA ILE A 139 0.23 5.57 -5.49
C ILE A 139 -0.76 6.49 -6.21
N HIS A 140 -1.39 5.98 -7.27
CA HIS A 140 -2.40 6.70 -8.03
C HIS A 140 -3.80 6.44 -7.47
N GLY A 141 -4.59 7.49 -7.29
CA GLY A 141 -6.00 7.39 -6.89
C GLY A 141 -6.24 7.22 -5.40
N MET A 142 -5.19 7.17 -4.57
CA MET A 142 -5.31 7.23 -3.12
C MET A 142 -4.81 8.58 -2.61
N ASP A 143 -5.46 9.09 -1.57
CA ASP A 143 -4.96 10.21 -0.78
C ASP A 143 -3.94 9.74 0.25
N VAL A 144 -2.92 10.57 0.47
CA VAL A 144 -1.90 10.35 1.51
C VAL A 144 -1.86 11.57 2.40
N LYS A 145 -2.30 11.41 3.64
CA LYS A 145 -2.27 12.43 4.68
C LYS A 145 -1.20 12.09 5.69
N TYR A 146 -0.39 13.06 6.08
CA TYR A 146 0.67 12.84 7.04
C TYR A 146 0.93 14.07 7.90
N ASP A 147 1.47 13.84 9.09
CA ASP A 147 2.07 14.87 9.92
C ASP A 147 3.10 14.25 10.88
N VAL A 148 3.95 15.10 11.44
CA VAL A 148 4.87 14.74 12.51
C VAL A 148 4.34 15.24 13.84
N VAL A 149 3.95 14.33 14.72
CA VAL A 149 3.42 14.63 16.05
C VAL A 149 4.25 13.86 17.08
N ASP A 150 4.77 14.56 18.08
CA ASP A 150 5.57 13.97 19.18
C ASP A 150 6.75 13.11 18.70
N GLU A 151 7.52 13.60 17.71
CA GLU A 151 8.64 12.90 17.07
C GLU A 151 8.26 11.59 16.35
N GLN A 152 6.97 11.42 16.05
CA GLN A 152 6.43 10.35 15.23
C GLN A 152 5.87 10.90 13.93
N LEU A 153 6.35 10.39 12.79
CA LEU A 153 5.69 10.59 11.51
C LEU A 153 4.54 9.59 11.39
N ARG A 154 3.33 10.10 11.19
CA ARG A 154 2.13 9.30 10.92
C ARG A 154 1.73 9.52 9.47
N VAL A 155 1.57 8.43 8.71
CA VAL A 155 1.17 8.46 7.29
C VAL A 155 -0.07 7.60 7.13
N LEU A 156 -1.19 8.24 6.80
CA LEU A 156 -2.46 7.60 6.48
C LEU A 156 -2.66 7.59 4.97
N VAL A 157 -2.82 6.41 4.39
CA VAL A 157 -3.19 6.18 2.99
C VAL A 157 -4.64 5.73 2.98
N TYR A 158 -5.51 6.46 2.29
CA TYR A 158 -6.95 6.20 2.21
C TYR A 158 -7.54 6.90 0.99
N ASP A 159 -8.82 6.70 0.69
CA ASP A 159 -9.54 7.55 -0.24
C ASP A 159 -10.99 7.70 0.23
N ILE A 160 -11.55 8.91 0.17
CA ILE A 160 -12.93 9.17 0.60
C ILE A 160 -13.96 8.84 -0.47
N GLU A 161 -13.55 8.68 -1.73
CA GLU A 161 -14.42 8.30 -2.84
C GLU A 161 -14.51 6.78 -3.03
N GLY A 162 -13.78 5.99 -2.24
CA GLY A 162 -13.79 4.52 -2.23
C GLY A 162 -12.82 3.88 -3.23
N ALA A 163 -11.79 4.58 -3.68
CA ALA A 163 -10.67 4.01 -4.40
C ALA A 163 -9.87 3.02 -3.53
N TYR A 164 -9.06 2.21 -4.19
CA TYR A 164 -8.31 1.13 -3.54
C TYR A 164 -6.97 0.90 -4.21
N VAL A 165 -6.03 0.33 -3.46
CA VAL A 165 -4.76 -0.17 -4.00
C VAL A 165 -4.99 -1.58 -4.54
N PRO A 166 -4.76 -1.85 -5.83
CA PRO A 166 -4.95 -3.18 -6.40
C PRO A 166 -4.06 -4.23 -5.74
N ALA A 167 -4.47 -5.50 -5.75
CA ALA A 167 -3.63 -6.61 -5.35
C ALA A 167 -2.30 -6.67 -6.14
N GLY A 168 -1.24 -7.17 -5.50
CA GLY A 168 0.13 -7.27 -6.01
C GLY A 168 1.09 -6.26 -5.39
N GLU A 169 2.28 -6.14 -5.97
CA GLU A 169 3.32 -5.19 -5.53
C GLU A 169 2.97 -3.75 -5.95
N ASN A 170 2.78 -2.87 -4.97
CA ASN A 170 2.45 -1.47 -5.16
C ASN A 170 3.31 -0.59 -4.26
N GLU A 171 3.89 0.47 -4.84
CA GLU A 171 4.61 1.48 -4.07
C GLU A 171 3.63 2.53 -3.55
N LEU A 172 3.59 2.74 -2.23
CA LEU A 172 2.62 3.64 -1.61
C LEU A 172 3.14 5.07 -1.57
N PHE A 173 4.31 5.26 -0.97
CA PHE A 173 4.91 6.58 -0.79
C PHE A 173 6.41 6.48 -0.52
N THR A 174 7.08 7.62 -0.62
CA THR A 174 8.47 7.81 -0.18
C THR A 174 8.54 8.92 0.86
N VAL A 175 9.14 8.63 2.01
CA VAL A 175 9.46 9.60 3.05
C VAL A 175 10.83 10.18 2.75
N ILE A 176 10.92 11.49 2.58
CA ILE A 176 12.17 12.22 2.31
C ILE A 176 12.53 13.12 3.51
N GLY A 177 13.80 13.52 3.58
CA GLY A 177 14.30 14.36 4.69
C GLY A 177 14.60 13.59 5.98
N VAL A 178 14.59 12.26 5.92
CA VAL A 178 14.91 11.38 7.05
C VAL A 178 16.11 10.48 6.72
N ASP A 179 17.08 10.41 7.63
CA ASP A 179 18.26 9.53 7.47
C ASP A 179 18.00 8.13 8.03
N ASN A 180 17.28 8.04 9.14
CA ASN A 180 16.91 6.79 9.81
C ASN A 180 15.57 6.96 10.53
N ALA A 181 14.49 6.45 9.93
CA ALA A 181 13.21 6.33 10.59
C ALA A 181 12.92 4.85 10.94
N ALA A 182 12.50 4.60 12.18
CA ALA A 182 12.13 3.28 12.63
C ALA A 182 10.62 3.12 12.48
N LEU A 183 10.19 2.21 11.61
CA LEU A 183 8.77 1.85 11.52
C LEU A 183 8.36 1.18 12.83
N SER A 184 7.47 1.81 13.59
CA SER A 184 7.05 1.39 14.93
C SER A 184 5.67 0.76 14.94
N ASP A 185 4.79 1.17 14.04
CA ASP A 185 3.47 0.58 13.90
C ASP A 185 2.98 0.60 12.44
N VAL A 186 2.20 -0.43 12.08
CA VAL A 186 1.53 -0.55 10.78
C VAL A 186 0.19 -1.22 10.95
N SER A 187 -0.84 -0.59 10.39
CA SER A 187 -2.18 -1.16 10.24
C SER A 187 -2.57 -1.08 8.77
N ILE A 188 -2.91 -2.20 8.15
CA ILE A 188 -3.38 -2.24 6.75
C ILE A 188 -4.66 -3.04 6.70
N VAL A 189 -5.61 -2.56 5.91
CA VAL A 189 -6.91 -3.21 5.74
C VAL A 189 -7.18 -3.47 4.27
N ASP A 190 -7.94 -4.53 4.00
CA ASP A 190 -8.42 -4.81 2.66
C ASP A 190 -9.47 -3.78 2.21
N PHE A 191 -9.87 -3.88 0.95
CA PHE A 191 -10.91 -3.04 0.36
C PHE A 191 -12.20 -3.00 1.19
N TYR A 192 -12.54 -4.09 1.89
CA TYR A 192 -13.78 -4.18 2.66
C TYR A 192 -13.67 -3.57 4.06
N GLY A 193 -12.47 -3.15 4.49
CA GLY A 193 -12.18 -2.63 5.82
C GLY A 193 -11.80 -3.71 6.82
N ALA A 194 -11.43 -4.92 6.39
CA ALA A 194 -10.96 -5.97 7.28
C ALA A 194 -9.43 -5.89 7.49
N ASP A 195 -8.98 -6.02 8.74
CA ASP A 195 -7.55 -6.04 9.08
C ASP A 195 -6.79 -7.17 8.39
N LEU A 196 -5.55 -6.87 7.96
CA LEU A 196 -4.62 -7.83 7.38
C LEU A 196 -3.48 -8.20 8.35
N ASN A 197 -2.95 -9.42 8.21
CA ASN A 197 -1.71 -9.79 8.90
C ASN A 197 -0.53 -9.13 8.18
N VAL A 198 0.14 -8.20 8.85
CA VAL A 198 1.24 -7.43 8.26
C VAL A 198 2.59 -8.08 8.56
N ASN A 199 3.35 -8.43 7.52
CA ASN A 199 4.75 -8.84 7.64
C ASN A 199 5.66 -7.72 7.15
N THR A 200 6.46 -7.13 8.03
CA THR A 200 7.39 -6.06 7.65
C THR A 200 8.80 -6.59 7.45
N TYR A 201 9.52 -6.10 6.43
CA TYR A 201 10.94 -6.41 6.24
C TYR A 201 11.68 -5.26 5.56
N ARG A 202 13.01 -5.20 5.76
CA ARG A 202 13.89 -4.25 5.07
C ARG A 202 14.28 -4.83 3.71
N LYS A 203 13.93 -4.13 2.62
CA LYS A 203 14.31 -4.50 1.25
C LYS A 203 15.66 -3.87 0.93
N ALA A 204 16.67 -4.72 0.71
CA ALA A 204 17.98 -4.26 0.27
C ALA A 204 17.91 -3.87 -1.22
N LEU A 205 18.27 -2.63 -1.52
CA LEU A 205 18.36 -2.14 -2.89
C LEU A 205 19.76 -2.37 -3.46
N PRO A 206 19.88 -2.58 -4.78
CA PRO A 206 21.19 -2.62 -5.42
C PRO A 206 21.95 -1.32 -5.19
N THR A 207 23.26 -1.40 -4.99
CA THR A 207 24.12 -0.22 -4.79
C THR A 207 24.76 0.29 -6.08
N ALA A 208 24.64 -0.46 -7.17
CA ALA A 208 25.18 -0.12 -8.49
C ALA A 208 24.35 -0.75 -9.60
N PHE A 209 24.39 -0.13 -10.78
CA PHE A 209 23.84 -0.72 -11.99
C PHE A 209 24.57 -2.02 -12.35
N ALA A 210 23.82 -3.08 -12.62
CA ALA A 210 24.38 -4.35 -13.11
C ALA A 210 23.41 -5.04 -14.05
N LEU A 211 23.83 -5.34 -15.28
CA LEU A 211 23.13 -6.32 -16.11
C LEU A 211 23.55 -7.70 -15.63
N LEU A 212 22.60 -8.61 -15.37
CA LEU A 212 22.89 -9.96 -14.89
C LEU A 212 22.95 -10.96 -16.04
N GLN A 213 23.61 -12.09 -15.80
CA GLN A 213 23.56 -13.21 -16.73
C GLN A 213 22.12 -13.74 -16.79
N ASN A 214 21.59 -13.91 -17.99
CA ASN A 214 20.25 -14.47 -18.18
C ASN A 214 20.15 -15.88 -17.57
N SER A 215 18.97 -16.24 -17.06
CA SER A 215 18.73 -17.53 -16.41
C SER A 215 17.46 -18.18 -16.97
N PRO A 216 17.51 -19.45 -17.44
CA PRO A 216 18.71 -20.28 -17.60
C PRO A 216 19.63 -19.76 -18.72
N ASN A 217 20.90 -20.19 -18.73
CA ASN A 217 21.80 -20.03 -19.87
C ASN A 217 22.77 -21.24 -19.94
N PRO A 218 22.70 -22.10 -20.97
CA PRO A 218 21.83 -22.01 -22.15
C PRO A 218 20.33 -22.16 -21.83
N PHE A 219 19.45 -21.68 -22.70
CA PHE A 219 18.00 -21.66 -22.49
C PHE A 219 17.20 -22.29 -23.64
N ASN A 220 15.95 -22.70 -23.38
CA ASN A 220 15.02 -23.28 -24.36
C ASN A 220 13.52 -23.08 -23.99
N PRO A 221 12.70 -22.43 -24.82
CA PRO A 221 13.02 -21.25 -25.62
C PRO A 221 12.95 -19.96 -24.78
N SER A 222 12.63 -20.04 -23.48
CA SER A 222 12.44 -18.88 -22.60
C SER A 222 13.60 -18.69 -21.63
N THR A 223 13.94 -17.43 -21.34
CA THR A 223 14.93 -17.03 -20.35
C THR A 223 14.58 -15.70 -19.72
N ASP A 224 14.96 -15.52 -18.46
CA ASP A 224 14.81 -14.26 -17.75
C ASP A 224 16.10 -13.46 -17.85
N ILE A 225 15.96 -12.17 -18.17
CA ILE A 225 17.04 -11.20 -18.22
C ILE A 225 16.75 -10.16 -17.13
N SER A 226 17.66 -10.08 -16.16
CA SER A 226 17.52 -9.15 -15.04
C SER A 226 18.58 -8.05 -15.09
N LEU A 227 18.21 -6.86 -14.65
CA LEU A 227 19.12 -5.74 -14.41
C LEU A 227 18.84 -5.12 -13.04
N ASP A 228 19.89 -4.68 -12.37
CA ASP A 228 19.82 -3.98 -11.08
C ASP A 228 19.83 -2.47 -11.31
N LEU A 229 18.87 -1.77 -10.70
CA LEU A 229 18.72 -0.31 -10.66
C LEU A 229 18.97 0.18 -9.22
N PRO A 230 20.03 0.97 -8.96
CA PRO A 230 20.26 1.59 -7.65
C PRO A 230 19.32 2.78 -7.38
N GLU A 231 18.76 3.38 -8.42
CA GLU A 231 17.81 4.49 -8.37
C GLU A 231 16.77 4.34 -9.49
N ALA A 232 15.63 5.02 -9.35
CA ALA A 232 14.58 4.98 -10.36
C ALA A 232 15.07 5.53 -11.70
N ALA A 233 14.85 4.78 -12.80
CA ALA A 233 15.40 5.15 -14.09
C ALA A 233 14.65 4.55 -15.28
N ASN A 234 14.73 5.25 -16.41
CA ASN A 234 14.37 4.68 -17.71
C ASN A 234 15.47 3.70 -18.17
N TRP A 235 15.07 2.49 -18.55
CA TRP A 235 15.97 1.45 -19.00
C TRP A 235 15.51 0.86 -20.34
N SER A 236 16.46 0.26 -21.07
CA SER A 236 16.16 -0.57 -22.23
C SER A 236 17.07 -1.79 -22.30
N ILE A 237 16.53 -2.94 -22.70
CA ILE A 237 17.27 -4.16 -23.05
C ILE A 237 17.04 -4.46 -24.53
N ASP A 238 18.10 -4.38 -25.32
CA ASP A 238 18.09 -4.72 -26.75
C ASP A 238 18.77 -6.07 -26.98
N ILE A 239 18.14 -6.97 -27.72
CA ILE A 239 18.65 -8.30 -28.05
C ILE A 239 19.06 -8.35 -29.52
N TYR A 240 20.26 -8.86 -29.79
CA TYR A 240 20.88 -8.95 -31.10
C TYR A 240 21.31 -10.38 -31.44
N ASN A 241 21.20 -10.75 -32.71
CA ASN A 241 21.84 -11.96 -33.23
C ASN A 241 23.33 -11.72 -33.56
N VAL A 242 24.06 -12.77 -33.96
CA VAL A 242 25.50 -12.68 -34.29
C VAL A 242 25.81 -11.80 -35.51
N GLN A 243 24.82 -11.52 -36.36
CA GLN A 243 24.93 -10.57 -37.48
C GLN A 243 24.71 -9.12 -37.04
N GLY A 244 24.44 -8.85 -35.76
CA GLY A 244 24.19 -7.52 -35.21
C GLY A 244 22.77 -7.01 -35.49
N GLN A 245 21.85 -7.87 -35.95
CA GLN A 245 20.46 -7.47 -36.18
C GLN A 245 19.70 -7.47 -34.86
N LEU A 246 18.97 -6.39 -34.58
CA LEU A 246 18.06 -6.29 -33.44
C LEU A 246 16.88 -7.25 -33.63
N VAL A 247 16.67 -8.18 -32.70
CA VAL A 247 15.60 -9.18 -32.78
C VAL A 247 14.48 -8.90 -31.79
N LYS A 248 14.78 -8.26 -30.65
CA LYS A 248 13.80 -7.89 -29.64
C LYS A 248 14.32 -6.69 -28.84
N SER A 249 13.42 -5.84 -28.37
CA SER A 249 13.73 -4.77 -27.43
C SER A 249 12.68 -4.75 -26.32
N PHE A 250 13.12 -4.46 -25.12
CA PHE A 250 12.31 -4.18 -23.94
C PHE A 250 12.72 -2.82 -23.41
N SER A 251 11.78 -2.05 -22.90
CA SER A 251 12.08 -0.77 -22.27
C SER A 251 10.99 -0.43 -21.26
N GLY A 252 11.38 0.28 -20.21
CA GLY A 252 10.48 0.69 -19.15
C GLY A 252 11.06 1.81 -18.31
N TYR A 253 10.25 2.26 -17.37
CA TYR A 253 10.67 3.07 -16.25
C TYR A 253 10.31 2.26 -15.00
N ASP A 254 11.29 2.00 -14.17
CA ASP A 254 11.10 1.27 -12.91
C ASP A 254 11.82 2.01 -11.79
N ASN A 255 11.32 1.84 -10.57
CA ASN A 255 11.96 2.35 -9.37
C ASN A 255 13.24 1.56 -9.04
N ALA A 256 13.96 2.00 -8.01
CA ALA A 256 15.16 1.29 -7.55
C ALA A 256 14.82 -0.16 -7.17
N GLY A 257 15.62 -1.11 -7.64
CA GLY A 257 15.35 -2.53 -7.46
C GLY A 257 15.87 -3.39 -8.60
N ARG A 258 15.42 -4.64 -8.64
CA ARG A 258 15.75 -5.58 -9.72
C ARG A 258 14.60 -5.65 -10.70
N VAL A 259 14.86 -5.29 -11.95
CA VAL A 259 13.91 -5.46 -13.05
C VAL A 259 14.22 -6.77 -13.76
N THR A 260 13.19 -7.56 -14.05
CA THR A 260 13.32 -8.82 -14.80
C THR A 260 12.36 -8.82 -15.98
N VAL A 261 12.88 -9.10 -17.17
CA VAL A 261 12.07 -9.34 -18.38
C VAL A 261 12.27 -10.76 -18.86
N THR A 262 11.17 -11.42 -19.22
CA THR A 262 11.22 -12.75 -19.83
C THR A 262 11.25 -12.62 -21.34
N TRP A 263 12.25 -13.25 -21.97
CA TRP A 263 12.32 -13.38 -23.42
C TRP A 263 11.97 -14.80 -23.86
N ASP A 264 10.81 -14.93 -24.51
CA ASP A 264 10.45 -16.12 -25.28
C ASP A 264 11.02 -16.02 -26.70
N ALA A 265 12.00 -16.87 -27.00
CA ALA A 265 12.66 -16.96 -28.30
C ALA A 265 12.02 -18.02 -29.23
N GLN A 266 10.73 -18.33 -29.06
CA GLN A 266 10.00 -19.18 -29.99
C GLN A 266 10.11 -18.62 -31.42
N GLY A 267 10.40 -19.49 -32.38
CA GLY A 267 10.66 -19.10 -33.78
C GLY A 267 12.08 -18.57 -34.09
N MET A 268 12.93 -18.32 -33.09
CA MET A 268 14.34 -17.93 -33.32
C MET A 268 15.24 -19.16 -33.55
N ALA A 269 16.33 -19.00 -34.31
CA ALA A 269 17.29 -20.08 -34.57
C ALA A 269 18.18 -20.34 -33.33
N SER A 270 18.53 -21.60 -33.06
CA SER A 270 19.53 -21.95 -32.04
C SER A 270 20.86 -21.27 -32.35
N GLY A 271 21.54 -20.78 -31.32
CA GLY A 271 22.80 -20.05 -31.50
C GLY A 271 23.09 -19.04 -30.40
N ILE A 272 24.10 -18.21 -30.67
CA ILE A 272 24.54 -17.16 -29.76
C ILE A 272 23.73 -15.89 -30.02
N TYR A 273 23.30 -15.24 -28.96
CA TYR A 273 22.70 -13.92 -28.97
C TYR A 273 23.45 -13.01 -27.99
N PHE A 274 23.39 -11.72 -28.23
CA PHE A 274 23.88 -10.70 -27.32
C PHE A 274 22.71 -9.84 -26.86
N TYR A 275 22.75 -9.40 -25.61
CA TYR A 275 21.78 -8.45 -25.10
C TYR A 275 22.53 -7.29 -24.45
N ARG A 276 22.02 -6.09 -24.68
CA ARG A 276 22.59 -4.84 -24.20
C ARG A 276 21.56 -4.13 -23.34
N ALA A 277 21.93 -3.83 -22.10
CA ALA A 277 21.15 -2.94 -21.26
C ALA A 277 21.68 -1.51 -21.36
N LYS A 278 20.79 -0.53 -21.35
CA LYS A 278 21.11 0.90 -21.27
C LYS A 278 20.25 1.57 -20.21
N VAL A 279 20.89 2.35 -19.33
CA VAL A 279 20.24 3.17 -18.31
C VAL A 279 20.98 4.50 -18.21
N GLY A 280 20.36 5.60 -18.64
CA GLY A 280 21.06 6.89 -18.75
C GLY A 280 22.34 6.79 -19.59
N SER A 281 23.49 7.07 -18.96
CA SER A 281 24.83 6.93 -19.56
C SER A 281 25.46 5.53 -19.38
N PHE A 282 24.87 4.67 -18.54
CA PHE A 282 25.36 3.32 -18.30
C PHE A 282 24.96 2.40 -19.46
N THR A 283 25.87 1.51 -19.87
CA THR A 283 25.61 0.49 -20.87
C THR A 283 26.43 -0.75 -20.55
N ASP A 284 25.78 -1.92 -20.55
CA ASP A 284 26.44 -3.21 -20.35
C ASP A 284 25.91 -4.22 -21.38
N VAL A 285 26.76 -5.19 -21.75
CA VAL A 285 26.47 -6.18 -22.79
C VAL A 285 26.83 -7.56 -22.29
N ARG A 286 25.93 -8.52 -22.50
CA ARG A 286 26.16 -9.93 -22.19
C ARG A 286 25.78 -10.84 -23.34
N LYS A 287 26.32 -12.06 -23.30
CA LYS A 287 26.03 -13.13 -24.28
C LYS A 287 25.11 -14.18 -23.67
N MET A 288 24.29 -14.80 -24.51
CA MET A 288 23.43 -15.92 -24.16
C MET A 288 23.40 -16.96 -25.28
N VAL A 289 23.04 -18.20 -24.93
CA VAL A 289 23.00 -19.32 -25.87
C VAL A 289 21.60 -19.92 -25.86
N LEU A 290 20.92 -19.84 -27.01
CA LEU A 290 19.66 -20.54 -27.26
C LEU A 290 19.97 -21.95 -27.75
N MET A 291 19.51 -22.96 -27.02
CA MET A 291 19.56 -24.37 -27.44
C MET A 291 18.14 -24.90 -27.59
N LYS A 292 17.82 -25.44 -28.76
CA LYS A 292 16.57 -26.18 -29.00
C LYS A 292 16.86 -27.65 -29.13
#